data_AF-R7Z7L3-F1
#
_entry.id   AF-R7Z7L3-F1
#
_cell.length_a   1.000
_cell.length_b   1.000
_cell.length_c   1.000
_cell.angle_alpha   90.00
_cell.angle_beta   90.00
_cell.angle_gamma   90.00
#
_symmetry.space_group_name_H-M   'P 1'
#
loop_
_entity.id
_entity.type
_entity.pdbx_description
1 polymer ?
#
loop_
_entity_poly.entity_id
_entity_poly.type
_entity_poly.pdbx_seq_one_letter_code
_entity_poly.pdbx_strand_id
1 'polypeptide(L)'
;MSIIRQESLFDMQILYDLEPTHRFNSILADIDIHPILDVVMKKSHLGAPQTLNYPAMIYSLIIRITEHIPFIKDLITRLRTDLRFKVDCGFLVSDEIPSEASYSRMITLISESNALDIVQERLLLLAINEGYVSNEIVAIDATHVEARDCAPSKKEQLVKEPKKRGRKKKEEREQWLLEKAEEEADLPLYEKTIAAQLDVSLSELRSSVPIQPQWGVKKNSEGKNVFWYGFKCHLAVGAKSQYIVQS
;
A
#
# COMPACT_ATOMS: atom_id res chain seq x y z
N MET A 1 19.98 6.96 -50.26
CA MET A 1 19.88 5.83 -49.32
C MET A 1 18.74 4.93 -49.80
N SER A 2 19.06 3.80 -50.43
CA SER A 2 18.04 2.81 -50.80
C SER A 2 17.55 2.11 -49.54
N ILE A 3 16.25 2.20 -49.28
CA ILE A 3 15.59 1.44 -48.21
C ILE A 3 15.50 -0.02 -48.70
N ILE A 4 16.37 -0.88 -48.16
CA ILE A 4 16.29 -2.32 -48.39
C ILE A 4 15.04 -2.82 -47.67
N ARG A 5 14.03 -3.27 -48.43
CA ARG A 5 12.83 -3.91 -47.87
C ARG A 5 13.15 -5.37 -47.61
N GLN A 6 13.41 -5.70 -46.34
CA GLN A 6 13.46 -7.08 -45.89
C GLN A 6 12.06 -7.68 -46.06
N GLU A 7 11.94 -8.83 -46.71
CA GLU A 7 10.68 -9.57 -46.74
C GLU A 7 10.36 -10.02 -45.32
N SER A 8 9.18 -9.64 -44.83
CA SER A 8 8.71 -10.03 -43.51
C SER A 8 8.39 -11.53 -43.52
N LEU A 9 9.07 -12.32 -42.70
CA LEU A 9 8.83 -13.77 -42.57
C LEU A 9 7.43 -14.08 -42.04
N PHE A 10 6.79 -13.12 -41.39
CA PHE A 10 5.44 -13.24 -40.85
C PHE A 10 4.57 -12.11 -41.38
N ASP A 11 3.32 -12.42 -41.70
CA ASP A 11 2.33 -11.39 -41.98
C ASP A 11 2.03 -10.61 -40.68
N MET A 12 1.69 -9.32 -40.81
CA MET A 12 1.30 -8.48 -39.67
C MET A 12 0.12 -9.09 -38.90
N GLN A 13 -0.79 -9.75 -39.62
CA GLN A 13 -1.91 -10.46 -39.03
C GLN A 13 -1.46 -11.64 -38.17
N ILE A 14 -0.46 -12.41 -38.62
CA ILE A 14 0.08 -13.56 -37.87
C ILE A 14 0.76 -13.08 -36.58
N LEU A 15 1.49 -11.98 -36.64
CA LEU A 15 2.12 -11.38 -35.44
C LEU A 15 1.06 -10.89 -34.44
N TYR A 16 -0.06 -10.35 -34.93
CA TYR A 16 -1.17 -9.92 -34.09
C TYR A 16 -1.89 -11.10 -33.43
N ASP A 17 -2.13 -12.18 -34.16
CA ASP A 17 -2.82 -13.37 -33.66
C ASP A 17 -1.96 -14.15 -32.64
N LEU A 18 -0.63 -14.07 -32.74
CA LEU A 18 0.31 -14.64 -31.77
C LEU A 18 0.50 -13.76 -30.53
N GLU A 19 0.01 -12.52 -30.55
CA GLU A 19 0.12 -11.60 -29.42
C GLU A 19 -0.88 -12.01 -28.31
N PRO A 20 -0.47 -12.03 -27.03
CA PRO A 20 -1.38 -12.35 -25.93
C PRO A 20 -2.37 -11.20 -25.70
N THR A 21 -3.49 -11.21 -26.43
CA THR A 21 -4.46 -10.11 -26.54
C THR A 21 -5.30 -9.84 -25.29
N HIS A 22 -5.33 -10.73 -24.30
CA HIS A 22 -6.34 -10.67 -23.22
C HIS A 22 -5.80 -10.84 -21.80
N ARG A 23 -4.49 -10.63 -21.59
CA ARG A 23 -3.88 -10.85 -20.27
C ARG A 23 -4.58 -10.04 -19.17
N PHE A 24 -4.83 -8.74 -19.38
CA PHE A 24 -5.43 -7.90 -18.35
C PHE A 24 -6.93 -8.11 -18.19
N ASN A 25 -7.66 -8.33 -19.30
CA ASN A 25 -9.11 -8.55 -19.24
C ASN A 25 -9.48 -9.73 -18.34
N SER A 26 -8.71 -10.83 -18.41
CA SER A 26 -8.92 -11.98 -17.52
C SER A 26 -8.75 -11.62 -16.04
N ILE A 27 -7.73 -10.83 -15.71
CA ILE A 27 -7.46 -10.40 -14.32
C ILE A 27 -8.52 -9.42 -13.83
N LEU A 28 -8.94 -8.48 -14.68
CA LEU A 28 -9.85 -7.41 -14.30
C LEU A 28 -11.31 -7.85 -14.24
N ALA A 29 -11.70 -8.89 -14.99
CA ALA A 29 -13.08 -9.38 -15.03
C ALA A 29 -13.59 -9.86 -13.66
N ASP A 30 -12.72 -10.45 -12.85
CA ASP A 30 -13.08 -11.03 -11.55
C ASP A 30 -13.00 -10.03 -10.39
N ILE A 31 -12.42 -8.84 -10.61
CA ILE A 31 -12.23 -7.82 -9.58
C ILE A 31 -13.39 -6.84 -9.63
N ASP A 32 -14.26 -6.90 -8.61
CA ASP A 32 -15.34 -5.93 -8.45
C ASP A 32 -14.82 -4.57 -7.97
N ILE A 33 -14.70 -3.62 -8.90
CA ILE A 33 -14.23 -2.25 -8.60
C ILE A 33 -15.33 -1.30 -8.12
N HIS A 34 -16.61 -1.71 -8.11
CA HIS A 34 -17.73 -0.82 -7.76
C HIS A 34 -17.59 -0.19 -6.37
N PRO A 35 -17.18 -0.91 -5.30
CA PRO A 35 -16.98 -0.31 -3.99
C PRO A 35 -15.95 0.82 -3.99
N ILE A 36 -14.92 0.72 -4.85
CA ILE A 36 -13.88 1.74 -5.00
C ILE A 36 -14.42 2.91 -5.83
N LEU A 37 -15.17 2.62 -6.90
CA LEU A 37 -15.80 3.64 -7.73
C LEU A 37 -16.76 4.51 -6.94
N ASP A 38 -17.58 3.94 -6.07
CA ASP A 38 -18.56 4.68 -5.25
C ASP A 38 -17.93 5.70 -4.31
N VAL A 39 -16.67 5.48 -3.90
CA VAL A 39 -15.90 6.43 -3.07
C VAL A 39 -15.40 7.60 -3.91
N VAL A 40 -14.95 7.32 -5.12
CA VAL A 40 -14.25 8.29 -5.97
C VAL A 40 -15.22 9.08 -6.87
N MET A 41 -16.34 8.45 -7.23
CA MET A 41 -17.36 9.07 -8.06
C MET A 41 -18.12 10.15 -7.30
N LYS A 42 -18.47 11.20 -8.05
CA LYS A 42 -19.22 12.31 -7.50
C LYS A 42 -20.65 11.88 -7.19
N LYS A 43 -21.07 12.00 -5.93
CA LYS A 43 -22.43 11.65 -5.48
C LYS A 43 -23.49 12.70 -5.82
N SER A 44 -23.08 13.96 -6.04
CA SER A 44 -23.98 15.07 -6.31
C SER A 44 -24.02 15.44 -7.79
N HIS A 45 -25.20 15.80 -8.30
CA HIS A 45 -25.35 16.36 -9.64
C HIS A 45 -24.91 17.84 -9.72
N LEU A 46 -24.71 18.51 -8.58
CA LEU A 46 -24.37 19.93 -8.49
C LEU A 46 -22.87 20.18 -8.54
N GLY A 47 -22.43 21.24 -9.23
CA GLY A 47 -21.02 21.63 -9.36
C GLY A 47 -20.36 21.11 -10.64
N ALA A 48 -19.04 21.30 -10.77
CA ALA A 48 -18.30 20.93 -11.98
C ALA A 48 -18.49 19.45 -12.36
N PRO A 49 -18.64 19.14 -13.67
CA PRO A 49 -18.74 17.77 -14.14
C PRO A 49 -17.44 17.01 -13.88
N GLN A 50 -17.57 15.71 -13.65
CA GLN A 50 -16.43 14.83 -13.51
C GLN A 50 -15.84 14.55 -14.90
N THR A 51 -14.64 15.08 -15.18
CA THR A 51 -14.02 14.98 -16.50
C THR A 51 -13.12 13.76 -16.65
N LEU A 52 -12.62 13.21 -15.55
CA LEU A 52 -11.67 12.10 -15.55
C LEU A 52 -12.38 10.74 -15.59
N ASN A 53 -11.79 9.81 -16.33
CA ASN A 53 -12.23 8.42 -16.41
C ASN A 53 -11.66 7.62 -15.22
N TYR A 54 -12.38 7.63 -14.09
CA TYR A 54 -11.98 6.94 -12.86
C TYR A 54 -11.93 5.41 -12.96
N PRO A 55 -12.86 4.72 -13.66
CA PRO A 55 -12.72 3.29 -13.91
C PRO A 55 -11.38 2.93 -14.56
N ALA A 56 -10.99 3.65 -15.62
CA ALA A 56 -9.72 3.42 -16.29
C ALA A 56 -8.52 3.77 -15.40
N MET A 57 -8.62 4.80 -14.56
CA MET A 57 -7.59 5.10 -13.56
C MET A 57 -7.40 3.96 -12.56
N ILE A 58 -8.49 3.36 -12.05
CA ILE A 58 -8.41 2.23 -11.11
C ILE A 58 -7.79 1.01 -11.80
N TYR A 59 -8.25 0.67 -13.00
CA TYR A 59 -7.66 -0.44 -13.77
C TYR A 59 -6.19 -0.22 -14.06
N SER A 60 -5.78 0.99 -14.44
CA SER A 60 -4.37 1.31 -14.66
C SER A 60 -3.51 1.11 -13.41
N LEU A 61 -4.05 1.34 -12.19
CA LEU A 61 -3.33 1.07 -10.94
C LEU A 61 -3.20 -0.42 -10.66
N ILE A 62 -4.24 -1.22 -10.93
CA ILE A 62 -4.17 -2.69 -10.81
C ILE A 62 -3.14 -3.23 -11.80
N ILE A 63 -3.24 -2.84 -13.07
CA ILE A 63 -2.32 -3.27 -14.12
C ILE A 63 -0.88 -2.85 -13.79
N ARG A 64 -0.67 -1.62 -13.31
CA ARG A 64 0.64 -1.13 -12.84
C ARG A 64 1.28 -2.10 -11.84
N ILE A 65 0.50 -2.64 -10.89
CA ILE A 65 1.00 -3.60 -9.90
C ILE A 65 1.32 -4.93 -10.58
N THR A 66 0.45 -5.44 -11.47
CA THR A 66 0.67 -6.70 -12.19
C THR A 66 1.89 -6.69 -13.12
N GLU A 67 2.24 -5.51 -13.65
CA GLU A 67 3.42 -5.32 -14.49
C GLU A 67 4.65 -4.81 -13.73
N HIS A 68 4.55 -4.69 -12.40
CA HIS A 68 5.64 -4.22 -11.54
C HIS A 68 6.18 -2.82 -11.90
N ILE A 69 5.32 -1.91 -12.38
CA ILE A 69 5.72 -0.53 -12.65
C ILE A 69 5.85 0.23 -11.31
N PRO A 70 7.06 0.66 -10.92
CA PRO A 70 7.32 1.12 -9.56
C PRO A 70 6.66 2.46 -9.25
N PHE A 71 6.66 3.42 -10.18
CA PHE A 71 6.21 4.80 -9.93
C PHE A 71 5.01 5.19 -10.80
N ILE A 72 4.17 6.11 -10.29
CA ILE A 72 3.01 6.65 -11.02
C ILE A 72 3.46 7.46 -12.25
N LYS A 73 4.62 8.13 -12.15
CA LYS A 73 5.23 8.84 -13.28
C LYS A 73 5.52 7.91 -14.46
N ASP A 74 6.02 6.71 -14.19
CA ASP A 74 6.33 5.73 -15.22
C ASP A 74 5.05 5.18 -15.85
N LEU A 75 4.01 4.95 -15.04
CA LEU A 75 2.67 4.60 -15.52
C LEU A 75 2.13 5.65 -16.48
N ILE A 76 2.17 6.94 -16.11
CA ILE A 76 1.69 8.04 -16.95
C ILE A 76 2.51 8.17 -18.23
N THR A 77 3.83 7.99 -18.13
CA THR A 77 4.72 8.00 -19.30
C THR A 77 4.32 6.89 -20.27
N ARG A 78 4.08 5.67 -19.76
CA ARG A 78 3.65 4.54 -20.58
C ARG A 78 2.27 4.75 -21.19
N LEU A 79 1.29 5.25 -20.43
CA LEU A 79 -0.04 5.60 -20.96
C LEU A 79 0.02 6.61 -22.12
N ARG A 80 1.03 7.49 -22.13
CA ARG A 80 1.23 8.48 -23.21
C ARG A 80 1.91 7.89 -24.43
N THR A 81 2.87 6.98 -24.24
CA THR A 81 3.68 6.44 -25.33
C THR A 81 3.02 5.24 -26.01
N ASP A 82 2.31 4.42 -25.24
CA ASP A 82 1.75 3.15 -25.69
C ASP A 82 0.22 3.22 -25.74
N LEU A 83 -0.31 3.38 -26.96
CA LEU A 83 -1.74 3.45 -27.20
C LEU A 83 -2.46 2.14 -26.84
N ARG A 84 -1.79 0.99 -27.02
CA ARG A 84 -2.39 -0.30 -26.71
C ARG A 84 -2.56 -0.44 -25.21
N PHE A 85 -1.50 -0.15 -24.45
CA PHE A 85 -1.56 -0.12 -22.99
C PHE A 85 -2.63 0.84 -22.46
N LYS A 86 -2.81 1.99 -23.12
CA LYS A 86 -3.88 2.94 -22.80
C LYS A 86 -5.27 2.30 -22.95
N VAL A 87 -5.52 1.63 -24.07
CA VAL A 87 -6.80 0.95 -24.36
C VAL A 87 -7.01 -0.25 -23.42
N ASP A 88 -5.96 -1.03 -23.15
CA ASP A 88 -6.01 -2.17 -22.23
C ASP A 88 -6.34 -1.73 -20.79
N CYS A 89 -5.90 -0.55 -20.38
CA CYS A 89 -6.30 0.06 -19.11
C CYS A 89 -7.76 0.56 -19.10
N GLY A 90 -8.47 0.53 -20.23
CA GLY A 90 -9.85 1.00 -20.37
C GLY A 90 -10.00 2.49 -20.69
N PHE A 91 -8.92 3.19 -21.04
CA PHE A 91 -9.02 4.57 -21.52
C PHE A 91 -9.42 4.59 -23.00
N LEU A 92 -10.31 5.51 -23.37
CA LEU A 92 -10.60 5.77 -24.77
C LEU A 92 -9.41 6.46 -25.43
N VAL A 93 -9.30 6.32 -26.75
CA VAL A 93 -8.25 6.98 -27.54
C VAL A 93 -8.30 8.51 -27.32
N SER A 94 -9.51 9.07 -27.25
CA SER A 94 -9.78 10.49 -27.00
C SER A 94 -9.59 10.95 -25.55
N ASP A 95 -9.51 10.03 -24.58
CA ASP A 95 -9.43 10.41 -23.18
C ASP A 95 -8.12 11.14 -22.88
N GLU A 96 -8.20 12.22 -22.09
CA GLU A 96 -7.02 12.87 -21.56
C GLU A 96 -6.39 12.01 -20.47
N ILE A 97 -5.06 11.88 -20.53
CA ILE A 97 -4.32 11.07 -19.56
C ILE A 97 -4.20 11.85 -18.25
N PRO A 98 -4.69 11.30 -17.12
CA PRO A 98 -4.67 11.99 -15.84
C PRO A 98 -3.26 12.33 -15.38
N SER A 99 -3.12 13.46 -14.67
CA SER A 99 -1.86 13.89 -14.06
C SER A 99 -1.51 13.09 -12.79
N GLU A 100 -0.24 13.13 -12.38
CA GLU A 100 0.23 12.51 -11.11
C GLU A 100 -0.59 12.98 -9.91
N ALA A 101 -0.89 14.28 -9.85
CA ALA A 101 -1.72 14.87 -8.80
C ALA A 101 -3.17 14.34 -8.80
N SER A 102 -3.67 13.88 -9.95
CA SER A 102 -5.01 13.30 -10.04
C SER A 102 -5.03 11.88 -9.47
N TYR A 103 -4.00 11.08 -9.77
CA TYR A 103 -3.81 9.77 -9.11
C TYR A 103 -3.60 9.93 -7.60
N SER A 104 -2.75 10.87 -7.18
CA SER A 104 -2.50 11.13 -5.76
C SER A 104 -3.78 11.44 -4.99
N ARG A 105 -4.60 12.38 -5.50
CA ARG A 105 -5.91 12.71 -4.89
C ARG A 105 -6.85 11.51 -4.82
N MET A 106 -6.93 10.71 -5.89
CA MET A 106 -7.75 9.51 -5.91
C MET A 106 -7.28 8.47 -4.87
N ILE A 107 -5.98 8.22 -4.79
CA ILE A 107 -5.39 7.29 -3.81
C ILE A 107 -5.67 7.76 -2.39
N THR A 108 -5.55 9.05 -2.10
CA THR A 108 -5.89 9.62 -0.78
C THR A 108 -7.34 9.33 -0.41
N LEU A 109 -8.30 9.61 -1.32
CA LEU A 109 -9.72 9.32 -1.09
C LEU A 109 -9.98 7.84 -0.82
N ILE A 110 -9.32 6.95 -1.58
CA ILE A 110 -9.44 5.50 -1.39
C ILE A 110 -8.85 5.10 -0.03
N SER A 111 -7.69 5.64 0.35
CA SER A 111 -7.00 5.30 1.61
C SER A 111 -7.74 5.74 2.88
N GLU A 112 -8.59 6.76 2.77
CA GLU A 112 -9.45 7.23 3.87
C GLU A 112 -10.75 6.39 3.99
N SER A 113 -10.96 5.44 3.08
CA SER A 113 -12.16 4.61 3.00
C SER A 113 -11.86 3.13 3.23
N ASN A 114 -12.87 2.37 3.64
CA ASN A 114 -12.76 0.92 3.77
C ASN A 114 -13.06 0.16 2.45
N ALA A 115 -13.00 0.85 1.30
CA ALA A 115 -13.40 0.24 0.02
C ALA A 115 -12.49 -0.92 -0.38
N LEU A 116 -11.18 -0.83 -0.12
CA LEU A 116 -10.23 -1.90 -0.44
C LEU A 116 -10.48 -3.15 0.40
N ASP A 117 -10.79 -2.98 1.69
CA ASP A 117 -11.11 -4.10 2.59
C ASP A 117 -12.34 -4.86 2.11
N ILE A 118 -13.38 -4.14 1.66
CA ILE A 118 -14.61 -4.73 1.10
C ILE A 118 -14.31 -5.54 -0.16
N VAL A 119 -13.50 -4.99 -1.08
CA VAL A 119 -13.12 -5.69 -2.31
C VAL A 119 -12.27 -6.92 -2.00
N GLN A 120 -11.32 -6.80 -1.07
CA GLN A 120 -10.50 -7.93 -0.61
C GLN A 120 -11.35 -9.03 0.00
N GLU A 121 -12.28 -8.70 0.89
CA GLU A 121 -13.19 -9.66 1.52
C GLU A 121 -14.03 -10.40 0.48
N ARG A 122 -14.60 -9.69 -0.49
CA ARG A 122 -15.37 -10.29 -1.60
C ARG A 122 -14.52 -11.26 -2.42
N LEU A 123 -13.32 -10.87 -2.82
CA LEU A 123 -12.40 -11.71 -3.59
C LEU A 123 -12.01 -12.96 -2.80
N LEU A 124 -11.73 -12.81 -1.51
CA LEU A 124 -11.36 -13.90 -0.63
C LEU A 124 -12.52 -14.90 -0.48
N LEU A 125 -13.76 -14.43 -0.29
CA LEU A 125 -14.95 -15.29 -0.24
C LEU A 125 -15.17 -16.05 -1.56
N LEU A 126 -14.97 -15.40 -2.71
CA LEU A 126 -15.01 -16.08 -4.01
C LEU A 126 -13.94 -17.17 -4.09
N ALA A 127 -12.71 -16.86 -3.72
CA ALA A 127 -11.61 -17.81 -3.73
C ALA A 127 -11.80 -18.99 -2.75
N ILE A 128 -12.48 -18.78 -1.62
CA ILE A 128 -12.90 -19.86 -0.71
C ILE A 128 -13.96 -20.73 -1.38
N ASN A 129 -14.99 -20.12 -1.97
CA ASN A 129 -16.09 -20.84 -2.60
C ASN A 129 -15.63 -21.70 -3.77
N GLU A 130 -14.66 -21.22 -4.54
CA GLU A 130 -14.05 -21.96 -5.65
C GLU A 130 -13.00 -22.99 -5.19
N GLY A 131 -12.65 -23.00 -3.90
CA GLY A 131 -11.74 -23.96 -3.30
C GLY A 131 -10.25 -23.64 -3.44
N TYR A 132 -9.88 -22.47 -3.98
CA TYR A 132 -8.49 -22.00 -4.04
C TYR A 132 -7.92 -21.72 -2.64
N VAL A 133 -8.75 -21.22 -1.73
CA VAL A 133 -8.39 -20.95 -0.34
C VAL A 133 -9.07 -22.00 0.56
N SER A 134 -8.42 -23.15 0.75
CA SER A 134 -8.86 -24.20 1.68
C SER A 134 -7.89 -24.30 2.86
N ASN A 135 -7.98 -23.34 3.77
CA ASN A 135 -7.07 -23.26 4.92
C ASN A 135 -7.77 -23.68 6.20
N GLU A 136 -7.40 -24.84 6.73
CA GLU A 136 -7.74 -25.24 8.11
C GLU A 136 -6.86 -24.51 9.14
N ILE A 137 -5.66 -24.09 8.71
CA ILE A 137 -4.65 -23.47 9.56
C ILE A 137 -4.25 -22.12 8.98
N VAL A 138 -4.32 -21.09 9.81
CA VAL A 138 -3.86 -19.74 9.51
C VAL A 138 -2.65 -19.43 10.39
N ALA A 139 -1.54 -19.04 9.75
CA ALA A 139 -0.34 -18.58 10.43
C ALA A 139 -0.39 -17.06 10.55
N ILE A 140 -0.10 -16.52 11.73
CA ILE A 140 -0.04 -15.07 11.96
C ILE A 140 1.40 -14.73 12.34
N ASP A 141 2.04 -13.88 11.55
CA ASP A 141 3.38 -13.39 11.83
C ASP A 141 3.54 -11.93 11.37
N ALA A 142 4.58 -11.26 11.87
CA ALA A 142 4.91 -9.90 11.52
C ALA A 142 6.25 -9.82 10.80
N THR A 143 6.26 -9.22 9.62
CA THR A 143 7.50 -8.98 8.85
C THR A 143 7.77 -7.49 8.68
N HIS A 144 9.04 -7.16 8.47
CA HIS A 144 9.43 -5.80 8.10
C HIS A 144 9.25 -5.61 6.60
N VAL A 145 8.77 -4.43 6.21
CA VAL A 145 8.62 -4.02 4.81
C VAL A 145 9.35 -2.69 4.65
N GLU A 146 10.30 -2.61 3.73
CA GLU A 146 11.04 -1.38 3.48
C GLU A 146 10.13 -0.32 2.84
N ALA A 147 10.27 0.92 3.31
CA ALA A 147 9.59 2.05 2.66
C ALA A 147 10.22 2.32 1.30
N ARG A 148 9.39 2.71 0.34
CA ARG A 148 9.87 3.26 -0.95
C ARG A 148 10.39 4.69 -0.80
N ASP A 149 9.93 5.39 0.25
CA ASP A 149 10.32 6.76 0.54
C ASP A 149 11.72 6.82 1.18
N CYS A 150 12.44 7.88 0.88
CA CYS A 150 13.75 8.12 1.47
C CYS A 150 13.61 8.40 2.98
N ALA A 151 14.46 7.77 3.78
CA ALA A 151 14.51 8.01 5.21
C ALA A 151 14.83 9.49 5.51
N PRO A 152 14.15 10.13 6.48
CA PRO A 152 14.49 11.49 6.88
C PRO A 152 15.94 11.54 7.36
N SER A 153 16.62 12.65 7.09
CA SER A 153 17.95 12.89 7.62
C SER A 153 17.94 12.78 9.15
N LYS A 154 18.96 12.11 9.72
CA LYS A 154 19.10 12.03 11.18
C LYS A 154 19.11 13.44 11.75
N LYS A 155 18.10 13.78 12.55
CA LYS A 155 18.14 14.99 13.37
C LYS A 155 19.35 14.86 14.29
N GLU A 156 20.24 15.86 14.26
CA GLU A 156 21.37 15.92 15.19
C GLU A 156 20.82 15.80 16.61
N GLN A 157 21.27 14.79 17.34
CA GLN A 157 20.90 14.63 18.73
C GLN A 157 21.48 15.83 19.48
N LEU A 158 20.59 16.71 19.97
CA LEU A 158 20.97 17.77 20.90
C LEU A 158 21.78 17.13 22.02
N VAL A 159 23.02 17.60 22.20
CA VAL A 159 23.92 17.12 23.25
C VAL A 159 23.23 17.39 24.58
N LYS A 160 22.62 16.34 25.16
CA LYS A 160 22.00 16.44 26.48
C LYS A 160 23.12 16.68 27.49
N GLU A 161 22.96 17.72 28.31
CA GLU A 161 23.93 18.02 29.36
C GLU A 161 24.14 16.78 30.26
N PRO A 162 25.39 16.48 30.65
CA PRO A 162 25.69 15.32 31.47
C PRO A 162 24.94 15.43 32.80
N LYS A 163 24.05 14.47 33.07
CA LYS A 163 23.32 14.39 34.34
C LYS A 163 24.33 14.28 35.49
N LYS A 164 24.13 15.06 36.56
CA LYS A 164 24.93 14.95 37.79
C LYS A 164 24.91 13.51 38.29
N ARG A 165 26.08 12.91 38.49
CA ARG A 165 26.23 11.59 39.09
C ARG A 165 25.81 11.66 40.55
N GLY A 166 24.79 10.89 40.96
CA GLY A 166 24.33 10.82 42.34
C GLY A 166 22.83 10.55 42.46
N ARG A 167 22.39 10.20 43.67
CA ARG A 167 20.97 9.99 44.00
C ARG A 167 20.28 11.35 44.14
N LYS A 168 19.17 11.56 43.41
CA LYS A 168 18.30 12.74 43.57
C LYS A 168 17.78 12.85 45.01
N LYS A 169 17.52 14.07 45.50
CA LYS A 169 16.86 14.26 46.80
C LYS A 169 15.43 13.68 46.75
N LYS A 170 14.85 13.33 47.91
CA LYS A 170 13.57 12.60 47.98
C LYS A 170 12.42 13.36 47.31
N GLU A 171 12.31 14.66 47.56
CA GLU A 171 11.29 15.55 46.97
C GLU A 171 11.46 15.70 45.44
N GLU A 172 12.68 15.92 44.98
CA GLU A 172 13.02 15.96 43.54
C GLU A 172 12.75 14.63 42.82
N ARG A 173 12.77 13.51 43.56
CA ARG A 173 12.43 12.19 43.03
C ARG A 173 10.92 12.01 42.92
N GLU A 174 10.15 12.48 43.89
CA GLU A 174 8.69 12.41 43.88
C GLU A 174 8.11 13.29 42.76
N GLN A 175 8.61 14.51 42.59
CA GLN A 175 8.25 15.38 41.45
C GLN A 175 8.63 14.74 40.11
N TRP A 176 9.83 14.17 40.02
CA TRP A 176 10.26 13.48 38.80
C TRP A 176 9.43 12.24 38.48
N LEU A 177 8.93 11.52 39.50
CA LEU A 177 8.04 10.37 39.31
C LEU A 177 6.65 10.81 38.84
N LEU A 178 6.14 11.94 39.36
CA LEU A 178 4.88 12.52 38.93
C LEU A 178 4.96 12.99 37.47
N GLU A 179 6.01 13.75 37.14
CA GLU A 179 6.31 14.23 35.79
C GLU A 179 6.48 13.05 34.81
N LYS A 180 7.18 11.99 35.24
CA LYS A 180 7.30 10.74 34.49
C LYS A 180 5.96 10.05 34.23
N ALA A 181 5.07 10.04 35.22
CA ALA A 181 3.77 9.41 35.12
C ALA A 181 2.82 10.22 34.21
N GLU A 182 2.90 11.56 34.27
CA GLU A 182 2.20 12.45 33.35
C GLU A 182 2.71 12.27 31.92
N GLU A 183 4.04 12.27 31.71
CA GLU A 183 4.65 11.96 30.41
C GLU A 183 4.18 10.59 29.88
N GLU A 184 4.17 9.54 30.71
CA GLU A 184 3.73 8.20 30.31
C GLU A 184 2.22 8.12 30.03
N ALA A 185 1.41 8.95 30.69
CA ALA A 185 -0.03 9.04 30.45
C ALA A 185 -0.34 9.70 29.09
N ASP A 186 0.45 10.70 28.71
CA ASP A 186 0.29 11.49 27.48
C ASP A 186 0.81 10.79 26.21
N LEU A 187 1.61 9.73 26.34
CA LEU A 187 2.11 8.97 25.19
C LEU A 187 0.96 8.35 24.37
N PRO A 188 1.08 8.26 23.04
CA PRO A 188 0.13 7.51 22.22
C PRO A 188 0.20 6.00 22.55
N LEU A 189 -0.88 5.27 22.24
CA LEU A 189 -1.07 3.87 22.63
C LEU A 189 0.10 2.95 22.25
N TYR A 190 0.69 3.17 21.07
CA TYR A 190 1.82 2.37 20.56
C TYR A 190 3.19 2.77 21.13
N GLU A 191 3.29 3.91 21.83
CA GLU A 191 4.49 4.32 22.56
C GLU A 191 4.43 3.90 24.05
N LYS A 192 3.24 3.59 24.56
CA LYS A 192 3.07 2.96 25.88
C LYS A 192 3.60 1.52 25.89
N THR A 193 3.72 0.96 27.09
CA THR A 193 4.12 -0.44 27.25
C THR A 193 3.08 -1.39 26.65
N ILE A 194 3.53 -2.58 26.20
CA ILE A 194 2.67 -3.61 25.61
C ILE A 194 1.52 -4.00 26.55
N ALA A 195 1.74 -3.96 27.88
CA ALA A 195 0.71 -4.28 28.86
C ALA A 195 -0.51 -3.35 28.76
N ALA A 196 -0.31 -2.08 28.41
CA ALA A 196 -1.40 -1.11 28.24
C ALA A 196 -2.25 -1.38 26.98
N GLN A 197 -1.79 -2.24 26.07
CA GLN A 197 -2.50 -2.57 24.83
C GLN A 197 -3.40 -3.80 24.98
N LEU A 198 -3.26 -4.59 26.05
CA LEU A 198 -3.96 -5.87 26.22
C LEU A 198 -5.47 -5.70 26.42
N ASP A 199 -5.87 -4.65 27.12
CA ASP A 199 -7.28 -4.39 27.46
C ASP A 199 -8.00 -3.52 26.42
N VAL A 200 -7.29 -3.07 25.38
CA VAL A 200 -7.84 -2.18 24.34
C VAL A 200 -8.52 -3.00 23.24
N SER A 201 -9.63 -2.49 22.71
CA SER A 201 -10.35 -3.19 21.65
C SER A 201 -9.54 -3.25 20.35
N LEU A 202 -9.76 -4.29 19.55
CA LEU A 202 -9.07 -4.47 18.26
C LEU A 202 -9.34 -3.31 17.28
N SER A 203 -10.54 -2.74 17.31
CA SER A 203 -10.89 -1.59 16.46
C SER A 203 -10.07 -0.35 16.82
N GLU A 204 -9.91 -0.07 18.11
CA GLU A 204 -9.11 1.06 18.60
C GLU A 204 -7.62 0.84 18.31
N LEU A 205 -7.12 -0.38 18.53
CA LEU A 205 -5.75 -0.75 18.16
C LEU A 205 -5.51 -0.47 16.67
N ARG A 206 -6.36 -0.98 15.78
CA ARG A 206 -6.24 -0.75 14.33
C ARG A 206 -6.24 0.73 13.94
N SER A 207 -7.14 1.52 14.52
CA SER A 207 -7.23 2.95 14.22
C SER A 207 -6.01 3.76 14.66
N SER A 208 -5.28 3.27 15.67
CA SER A 208 -4.13 3.95 16.26
C SER A 208 -2.78 3.39 15.78
N VAL A 209 -2.77 2.36 14.91
CA VAL A 209 -1.55 1.79 14.33
C VAL A 209 -0.77 2.92 13.62
N PRO A 210 0.55 3.05 13.88
CA PRO A 210 1.38 3.98 13.12
C PRO A 210 1.45 3.59 11.64
N ILE A 211 0.93 4.44 10.76
CA ILE A 211 0.95 4.24 9.29
C ILE A 211 2.15 4.95 8.64
N GLN A 212 2.99 5.63 9.42
CA GLN A 212 4.19 6.30 8.92
C GLN A 212 5.43 5.40 9.05
N PRO A 213 6.34 5.40 8.07
CA PRO A 213 7.54 4.57 8.14
C PRO A 213 8.51 5.09 9.20
N GLN A 214 9.07 4.16 9.96
CA GLN A 214 10.00 4.45 11.05
C GLN A 214 11.26 3.59 10.94
N TRP A 215 12.30 3.98 11.68
CA TRP A 215 13.50 3.16 11.82
C TRP A 215 13.25 1.96 12.72
N GLY A 216 13.39 0.76 12.16
CA GLY A 216 13.31 -0.50 12.88
C GLY A 216 14.68 -1.13 13.10
N VAL A 217 14.79 -1.99 14.11
CA VAL A 217 15.98 -2.78 14.41
C VAL A 217 15.60 -4.23 14.69
N LYS A 218 16.34 -5.17 14.10
CA LYS A 218 16.18 -6.62 14.30
C LYS A 218 17.55 -7.24 14.44
N LYS A 219 17.67 -8.23 15.31
CA LYS A 219 18.85 -9.11 15.35
C LYS A 219 18.67 -10.23 14.34
N ASN A 220 19.63 -10.41 13.44
CA ASN A 220 19.67 -11.56 12.54
C ASN A 220 20.09 -12.84 13.30
N SER A 221 20.07 -13.99 12.61
CA SER A 221 20.48 -15.29 13.16
C SER A 221 21.95 -15.32 13.62
N GLU A 222 22.80 -14.43 13.09
CA GLU A 222 24.20 -14.26 13.50
C GLU A 222 24.37 -13.32 14.71
N GLY A 223 23.28 -12.79 15.28
CA GLY A 223 23.30 -11.86 16.40
C GLY A 223 23.65 -10.40 16.05
N LYS A 224 23.78 -10.07 14.76
CA LYS A 224 24.04 -8.71 14.26
C LYS A 224 22.74 -7.91 14.13
N ASN A 225 22.81 -6.63 14.46
CA ASN A 225 21.68 -5.71 14.27
C ASN A 225 21.57 -5.30 12.81
N VAL A 226 20.39 -5.51 12.23
CA VAL A 226 19.96 -5.00 10.93
C VAL A 226 18.98 -3.87 11.18
N PHE A 227 19.25 -2.73 10.55
CA PHE A 227 18.42 -1.54 10.62
C PHE A 227 17.69 -1.40 9.28
N TRP A 228 16.41 -1.06 9.33
CA TRP A 228 15.64 -0.71 8.13
C TRP A 228 14.79 0.52 8.40
N TYR A 229 14.46 1.24 7.33
CA TYR A 229 13.46 2.30 7.37
C TYR A 229 12.21 1.80 6.65
N GLY A 230 11.10 1.72 7.36
CA GLY A 230 9.88 1.17 6.77
C GLY A 230 8.79 0.85 7.78
N PHE A 231 8.02 -0.17 7.43
CA PHE A 231 6.82 -0.59 8.13
C PHE A 231 7.02 -1.95 8.77
N LYS A 232 6.12 -2.27 9.71
CA LYS A 232 5.95 -3.62 10.24
C LYS A 232 4.58 -4.11 9.82
N CYS A 233 4.56 -5.09 8.93
CA CYS A 233 3.34 -5.64 8.36
C CYS A 233 2.94 -6.88 9.16
N HIS A 234 1.71 -6.89 9.67
CA HIS A 234 1.14 -8.01 10.43
C HIS A 234 0.22 -8.80 9.49
N LEU A 235 0.60 -10.02 9.16
CA LEU A 235 -0.08 -10.79 8.12
C LEU A 235 -0.66 -12.07 8.71
N ALA A 236 -1.92 -12.35 8.37
CA ALA A 236 -2.52 -13.66 8.52
C ALA A 236 -2.46 -14.38 7.17
N VAL A 237 -1.74 -15.49 7.11
CA VAL A 237 -1.45 -16.22 5.87
C VAL A 237 -1.96 -17.64 6.00
N GLY A 238 -2.62 -18.13 4.95
CA GLY A 238 -3.02 -19.52 4.85
C GLY A 238 -1.81 -20.45 4.82
N ALA A 239 -1.70 -21.39 5.76
CA ALA A 239 -0.53 -22.27 5.82
C ALA A 239 -0.39 -23.18 4.58
N LYS A 240 -1.52 -23.54 3.95
CA LYS A 240 -1.55 -24.40 2.76
C LYS A 240 -1.53 -23.58 1.47
N SER A 241 -2.39 -22.58 1.36
CA SER A 241 -2.52 -21.78 0.12
C SER A 241 -1.47 -20.68 -0.02
N GLN A 242 -0.80 -20.30 1.09
CA GLN A 242 0.15 -19.18 1.16
C GLN A 242 -0.44 -17.80 0.79
N TYR A 243 -1.77 -17.71 0.67
CA TYR A 243 -2.46 -16.45 0.41
C TYR A 243 -2.61 -15.63 1.69
N ILE A 244 -2.51 -14.31 1.55
CA ILE A 244 -2.80 -13.37 2.63
C ILE A 244 -4.31 -13.30 2.81
N VAL A 245 -4.78 -13.73 3.99
CA VAL A 245 -6.19 -13.75 4.37
C VAL A 245 -6.56 -12.45 5.07
N GLN A 246 -5.62 -11.85 5.79
CA GLN A 246 -5.80 -10.57 6.48
C GLN A 246 -4.46 -9.85 6.61
N SER A 247 -4.50 -8.51 6.53
CA SER A 247 -3.36 -7.60 6.69
C SER A 247 -3.74 -6.38 7.52
#